data_AF-A0A0C1NPB0-F1
#
_entry.id   AF-A0A0C1NPB0-F1
#
_cell.length_a   1.000
_cell.length_b   1.000
_cell.length_c   1.000
_cell.angle_alpha   90.00
_cell.angle_beta   90.00
_cell.angle_gamma   90.00
#
_symmetry.space_group_name_H-M   'P 1'
#
loop_
_entity.id
_entity.type
_entity.pdbx_description
1 polymer ?
#
loop_
_entity_poly.entity_id
_entity_poly.type
_entity_poly.pdbx_seq_one_letter_code
_entity_poly.pdbx_strand_id
1 'polypeptide(L)'
;MTRWLRQRTAAFFWLNYCQPKKEELSILIGLLDLHHLAIEDCLNEDQIPKMEDFPRNTFIIFNTFGYSNKILSIGEIDLFIGENFLVTVSQRDSDNRRILDGIEHIMETDMESARHGPAFLMHVILDHVVD
;
A
#
# COMPACT_ATOMS: atom_id res chain seq x y z
N MET A 1 25.48 -6.80 -22.63
CA MET A 1 25.63 -8.14 -22.02
C MET A 1 24.71 -8.19 -20.82
N THR A 2 23.43 -8.49 -21.03
CA THR A 2 22.39 -8.41 -19.99
C THR A 2 22.45 -9.67 -19.15
N ARG A 3 22.99 -9.54 -17.93
CA ARG A 3 23.12 -10.62 -16.95
C ARG A 3 21.91 -10.56 -16.02
N TRP A 4 20.94 -11.44 -16.21
CA TRP A 4 19.86 -11.67 -15.25
C TRP A 4 20.45 -12.27 -13.97
N LEU A 5 20.28 -11.59 -12.84
CA LEU A 5 20.69 -12.09 -11.53
C LEU A 5 19.55 -12.92 -10.92
N ARG A 6 19.96 -14.00 -10.24
CA ARG A 6 19.13 -15.04 -9.63
C ARG A 6 17.97 -14.47 -8.79
N GLN A 7 16.78 -15.06 -8.95
CA GLN A 7 15.75 -15.08 -7.91
C GLN A 7 16.34 -15.69 -6.63
N ARG A 8 16.55 -14.84 -5.62
CA ARG A 8 16.39 -15.26 -4.23
C ARG A 8 14.97 -14.82 -3.89
N THR A 9 14.07 -15.76 -3.60
CA THR A 9 12.82 -15.42 -2.91
C THR A 9 13.19 -14.96 -1.50
N ALA A 10 13.58 -13.70 -1.38
CA ALA A 10 13.68 -13.05 -0.08
C ALA A 10 12.24 -12.98 0.47
N ALA A 11 12.06 -13.36 1.72
CA ALA A 11 10.81 -13.08 2.41
C ALA A 11 10.62 -11.56 2.41
N PHE A 12 9.44 -11.11 2.02
CA PHE A 12 9.02 -9.73 2.17
C PHE A 12 7.97 -9.65 3.27
N PHE A 13 7.73 -8.46 3.80
CA PHE A 13 6.65 -8.23 4.77
C PHE A 13 5.69 -7.16 4.25
N TRP A 14 4.45 -7.25 4.72
CA TRP A 14 3.41 -6.27 4.46
C TRP A 14 2.95 -5.66 5.78
N LEU A 15 3.00 -4.33 5.88
CA LEU A 15 2.41 -3.57 6.99
C LEU A 15 1.15 -2.87 6.48
N ASN A 16 0.00 -3.21 7.05
CA ASN A 16 -1.28 -2.62 6.71
C ASN A 16 -1.79 -1.72 7.84
N TYR A 17 -1.81 -0.40 7.62
CA TYR A 17 -2.31 0.59 8.55
C TYR A 17 -3.68 1.12 8.13
N CYS A 18 -4.60 1.15 9.09
CA CYS A 18 -5.94 1.73 8.91
C CYS A 18 -6.13 2.81 9.98
N GLN A 19 -6.27 4.06 9.52
CA GLN A 19 -6.36 5.27 10.35
C GLN A 19 -5.20 5.42 11.36
N PRO A 20 -3.93 5.29 10.93
CA PRO A 20 -2.81 5.37 11.84
C PRO A 20 -2.66 6.79 12.41
N LYS A 21 -2.06 6.88 13.58
CA LYS A 21 -1.58 8.15 14.13
C LYS A 21 -0.22 8.51 13.53
N LYS A 22 0.11 9.80 13.55
CA LYS A 22 1.40 10.32 13.07
C LYS A 22 2.59 9.60 13.71
N GLU A 23 2.52 9.30 15.01
CA GLU A 23 3.62 8.67 15.74
C GLU A 23 3.88 7.24 15.24
N GLU A 24 2.84 6.53 14.79
CA GLU A 24 2.97 5.16 14.27
C GLU A 24 3.71 5.17 12.92
N LEU A 25 3.36 6.10 12.03
CA LEU A 25 4.00 6.23 10.72
C LEU A 25 5.41 6.84 10.80
N SER A 26 5.63 7.77 11.73
CA SER A 26 6.93 8.47 11.86
C SER A 26 8.09 7.52 12.18
N ILE A 27 7.81 6.38 12.83
CA ILE A 27 8.83 5.35 13.11
C ILE A 27 9.37 4.73 11.80
N LEU A 28 8.54 4.67 10.75
CA LEU A 28 8.91 4.05 9.48
C LEU A 28 9.98 4.85 8.70
N ILE A 29 10.10 6.16 8.96
CA ILE A 29 11.14 7.02 8.36
C ILE A 29 12.53 6.41 8.60
N GLY A 30 12.84 6.08 9.85
CA GLY A 30 14.14 5.52 10.20
C GLY A 30 14.28 4.03 9.91
N LEU A 31 13.19 3.27 10.02
CA LEU A 31 13.22 1.80 9.84
C LEU A 31 13.33 1.39 8.37
N LEU A 32 12.62 2.09 7.48
CA LEU A 32 12.46 1.70 6.08
C LEU A 32 13.03 2.75 5.10
N ASP A 33 13.62 3.83 5.62
CA ASP A 33 14.14 4.95 4.81
C ASP A 33 13.01 5.62 3.98
N LEU A 34 11.82 5.76 4.59
CA LEU A 34 10.70 6.45 3.95
C LEU A 34 10.92 7.96 4.03
N HIS A 35 10.60 8.65 2.94
CA HIS A 35 10.75 10.09 2.89
C HIS A 35 9.73 10.78 3.82
N HIS A 36 10.18 11.72 4.64
CA HIS A 36 9.32 12.41 5.62
C HIS A 36 8.11 13.10 4.98
N LEU A 37 8.25 13.73 3.82
CA LEU A 37 7.12 14.36 3.10
C LEU A 37 6.06 13.34 2.68
N ALA A 38 6.45 12.13 2.29
CA ALA A 38 5.48 11.09 1.93
C ALA A 38 4.70 10.58 3.15
N ILE A 39 5.33 10.55 4.34
CA ILE A 39 4.63 10.28 5.60
C ILE A 39 3.67 11.42 5.97
N GLU A 40 4.04 12.67 5.70
CA GLU A 40 3.14 13.82 5.89
C GLU A 40 1.95 13.75 4.94
N ASP A 41 2.16 13.35 3.68
CA ASP A 41 1.09 13.16 2.70
C ASP A 41 0.08 12.10 3.15
N CYS A 42 0.52 10.99 3.76
CA CYS A 42 -0.39 9.96 4.29
C CYS A 42 -1.33 10.45 5.42
N LEU A 43 -1.06 11.63 5.97
CA LEU A 43 -1.84 12.25 7.04
C LEU A 43 -2.71 13.41 6.53
N ASN A 44 -2.67 13.69 5.22
CA ASN A 44 -3.36 14.80 4.57
C ASN A 44 -4.38 14.26 3.56
N GLU A 45 -5.67 14.49 3.78
CA GLU A 45 -6.75 13.95 2.94
C GLU A 45 -6.97 14.71 1.61
N ASP A 46 -6.18 15.74 1.32
CA ASP A 46 -6.32 16.62 0.14
C ASP A 46 -5.33 16.27 -1.00
N GLN A 47 -4.64 15.14 -0.91
CA GLN A 47 -3.69 14.73 -1.94
C GLN A 47 -4.41 14.24 -3.20
N ILE A 48 -3.71 14.38 -4.33
CA ILE A 48 -4.14 13.80 -5.60
C ILE A 48 -3.34 12.53 -5.88
N PRO A 49 -3.91 11.55 -6.61
CA PRO A 49 -3.17 10.36 -7.02
C PRO A 49 -1.86 10.73 -7.70
N LYS A 50 -0.78 10.15 -7.19
CA LYS A 50 0.59 10.42 -7.65
C LYS A 50 1.48 9.22 -7.39
N MET A 51 2.63 9.23 -8.05
CA MET A 51 3.70 8.27 -7.83
C MET A 51 5.02 9.04 -7.75
N GLU A 52 5.78 8.80 -6.69
CA GLU A 52 7.04 9.47 -6.40
C GLU A 52 8.11 8.42 -6.11
N ASP A 53 9.18 8.41 -6.90
CA ASP A 53 10.31 7.50 -6.71
C ASP A 53 11.33 8.10 -5.75
N PHE A 54 11.62 7.36 -4.68
CA PHE A 54 12.72 7.63 -3.76
C PHE A 54 13.83 6.59 -3.95
N PRO A 55 15.06 6.83 -3.45
CA PRO A 55 16.18 5.93 -3.67
C PRO A 55 15.98 4.48 -3.21
N ARG A 56 15.09 4.23 -2.23
CA ARG A 56 14.83 2.91 -1.64
C ARG A 56 13.42 2.36 -1.82
N ASN A 57 12.48 3.21 -2.21
CA ASN A 57 11.07 2.86 -2.30
C ASN A 57 10.36 3.82 -3.26
N THR A 58 9.21 3.39 -3.74
CA THR A 58 8.27 4.25 -4.47
C THR A 58 7.07 4.51 -3.56
N PHE A 59 6.66 5.77 -3.46
CA PHE A 59 5.44 6.19 -2.80
C PHE A 59 4.34 6.38 -3.84
N ILE A 60 3.14 5.86 -3.57
CA ILE A 60 2.00 5.91 -4.48
C ILE A 60 0.78 6.31 -3.68
N ILE A 61 0.02 7.27 -4.20
CA ILE A 61 -1.31 7.63 -3.72
C ILE A 61 -2.32 7.14 -4.75
N PHE A 62 -3.31 6.36 -4.33
CA PHE A 62 -4.34 5.80 -5.21
C PHE A 62 -5.74 6.08 -4.66
N ASN A 63 -6.65 6.53 -5.53
CA ASN A 63 -8.03 6.79 -5.12
C ASN A 63 -8.82 5.48 -5.03
N THR A 64 -9.68 5.41 -4.01
CA THR A 64 -10.71 4.39 -3.89
C THR A 64 -12.08 5.04 -4.09
N PHE A 65 -13.03 4.29 -4.65
CA PHE A 65 -14.37 4.78 -4.92
C PHE A 65 -15.40 3.88 -4.25
N GLY A 66 -16.27 4.48 -3.45
CA GLY A 66 -17.42 3.81 -2.84
C GLY A 66 -18.72 4.37 -3.40
N TYR A 67 -19.72 3.51 -3.61
CA TYR A 67 -21.04 3.96 -4.04
C TYR A 67 -22.12 3.33 -3.17
N SER A 68 -22.71 4.14 -2.29
CA SER A 68 -23.73 3.70 -1.32
C SER A 68 -24.82 4.76 -1.22
N ASN A 69 -26.08 4.35 -1.08
CA ASN A 69 -27.24 5.26 -0.97
C ASN A 69 -27.32 6.35 -2.06
N LYS A 70 -26.88 6.02 -3.29
CA LYS A 70 -26.78 6.93 -4.44
C LYS A 70 -25.78 8.09 -4.26
N ILE A 71 -24.86 7.96 -3.31
CA ILE A 71 -23.80 8.92 -3.03
C ILE A 71 -22.47 8.26 -3.42
N LEU A 72 -21.68 8.95 -4.24
CA LEU A 72 -20.30 8.60 -4.52
C LEU A 72 -19.43 9.14 -3.39
N SER A 73 -18.63 8.28 -2.78
CA SER A 73 -17.56 8.65 -1.86
C SER A 73 -16.22 8.37 -2.51
N ILE A 74 -15.26 9.27 -2.30
CA ILE A 74 -13.87 9.10 -2.72
C ILE A 74 -13.07 8.90 -1.45
N GLY A 75 -12.22 7.88 -1.44
CA GLY A 75 -11.23 7.66 -0.41
C GLY A 75 -9.86 7.51 -1.04
N GLU A 76 -8.89 7.13 -0.22
CA GLU A 76 -7.48 7.04 -0.58
C GLU A 76 -6.84 5.81 0.05
N ILE A 77 -5.92 5.21 -0.70
CA ILE A 77 -4.93 4.27 -0.20
C ILE A 77 -3.54 4.74 -0.64
N ASP A 78 -2.65 4.86 0.34
CA ASP A 78 -1.26 5.15 0.11
C ASP A 78 -0.43 3.87 0.20
N LEU A 79 0.58 3.78 -0.66
CA LEU A 79 1.45 2.63 -0.75
C LEU A 79 2.92 3.06 -0.76
N PHE A 80 3.72 2.44 0.10
CA PHE A 80 5.18 2.45 -0.01
C PHE A 80 5.65 1.07 -0.44
N ILE A 81 6.28 0.98 -1.60
CA ILE A 81 6.84 -0.27 -2.12
C ILE A 81 8.36 -0.19 -2.19
N GLY A 82 9.03 -1.11 -1.48
CA GLY A 82 10.48 -1.30 -1.52
C GLY A 82 10.86 -2.68 -2.04
N GLU A 83 12.16 -2.98 -2.05
CA GLU A 83 12.68 -4.27 -2.56
C GLU A 83 12.03 -5.49 -1.86
N ASN A 84 11.84 -5.41 -0.54
CA ASN A 84 11.35 -6.51 0.29
C ASN A 84 10.22 -6.08 1.25
N PHE A 85 9.47 -5.03 0.92
CA PHE A 85 8.32 -4.63 1.74
C PHE A 85 7.23 -3.94 0.93
N LEU A 86 6.02 -4.02 1.48
CA LEU A 86 4.90 -3.16 1.12
C LEU A 86 4.35 -2.55 2.41
N VAL A 87 4.10 -1.24 2.42
CA VAL A 87 3.31 -0.58 3.47
C VAL A 87 2.08 0.00 2.80
N THR A 88 0.91 -0.28 3.36
CA THR A 88 -0.35 0.37 2.96
C THR A 88 -0.87 1.22 4.09
N VAL A 89 -1.33 2.43 3.77
CA VAL A 89 -2.01 3.34 4.69
C VAL A 89 -3.36 3.67 4.08
N SER A 90 -4.42 3.59 4.88
CA SER A 90 -5.77 3.87 4.40
C SER A 90 -6.63 4.47 5.51
N GLN A 91 -7.64 5.23 5.09
CA GLN A 91 -8.77 5.55 5.96
C GLN A 91 -9.82 4.42 5.92
N ARG A 92 -10.90 4.59 6.68
CA ARG A 92 -12.09 3.76 6.50
C ARG A 92 -12.92 4.27 5.33
N ASP A 93 -13.63 3.37 4.67
CA ASP A 93 -14.59 3.75 3.63
C ASP A 93 -15.81 4.49 4.23
N SER A 94 -16.72 4.92 3.35
CA SER A 94 -17.95 5.63 3.74
C SER A 94 -18.93 4.79 4.57
N ASP A 95 -18.80 3.47 4.56
CA ASP A 95 -19.57 2.53 5.38
C ASP A 95 -18.80 2.11 6.66
N ASN A 96 -17.69 2.81 7.00
CA ASN A 96 -16.83 2.59 8.15
C ASN A 96 -16.07 1.23 8.15
N ARG A 97 -15.87 0.62 6.97
CA ARG A 97 -15.12 -0.62 6.77
C ARG A 97 -13.66 -0.32 6.42
N ARG A 98 -12.77 -1.30 6.56
CA ARG A 98 -11.39 -1.11 6.10
C ARG A 98 -11.35 -1.45 4.62
N ILE A 99 -10.63 -0.63 3.85
CA ILE A 99 -10.55 -0.77 2.39
C ILE A 99 -9.98 -2.14 1.97
N LEU A 100 -9.05 -2.68 2.76
CA LEU A 100 -8.36 -3.94 2.44
C LEU A 100 -8.88 -5.15 3.23
N ASP A 101 -10.06 -5.05 3.84
CA ASP A 101 -10.63 -6.16 4.61
C ASP A 101 -10.79 -7.41 3.73
N GLY A 102 -10.08 -8.48 4.07
CA GLY A 102 -10.19 -9.78 3.40
C GLY A 102 -9.09 -10.09 2.40
N ILE A 103 -8.24 -9.13 2.04
CA ILE A 103 -7.05 -9.38 1.20
C ILE A 103 -6.09 -10.33 1.92
N GLU A 104 -5.98 -10.26 3.24
CA GLU A 104 -5.15 -11.19 4.01
C GLU A 104 -5.56 -12.65 3.75
N HIS A 105 -6.86 -12.93 3.65
CA HIS A 105 -7.35 -14.28 3.37
C HIS A 105 -7.05 -14.72 1.93
N ILE A 106 -7.11 -13.81 0.97
CA ILE A 106 -6.72 -14.07 -0.44
C ILE A 106 -5.24 -14.47 -0.48
N MET A 107 -4.39 -13.76 0.25
CA MET A 107 -2.94 -14.04 0.32
C MET A 107 -2.61 -15.33 1.07
N GLU A 108 -3.36 -15.66 2.12
CA GLU A 108 -3.19 -16.92 2.86
C GLU A 108 -3.60 -18.15 2.03
N THR A 109 -4.64 -18.01 1.21
CA THR A 109 -5.19 -19.11 0.42
C THR A 109 -4.37 -19.37 -0.85
N ASP A 110 -3.66 -18.36 -1.37
CA ASP A 110 -2.80 -18.45 -2.55
C ASP A 110 -1.32 -18.21 -2.22
N MET A 111 -0.70 -19.21 -1.59
CA MET A 111 0.70 -19.17 -1.17
C MET A 111 1.69 -19.10 -2.34
N GLU A 112 1.33 -19.55 -3.55
CA GLU A 112 2.18 -19.40 -4.73
C GLU A 112 2.17 -17.94 -5.21
N SER A 113 1.03 -17.27 -5.18
CA SER A 113 0.92 -15.83 -5.42
C SER A 113 1.78 -15.00 -4.45
N ALA A 114 1.78 -15.34 -3.16
CA ALA A 114 2.63 -14.68 -2.16
C ALA A 114 4.15 -14.82 -2.42
N ARG A 115 4.62 -15.73 -3.29
CA ARG A 115 6.06 -15.84 -3.63
C ARG A 115 6.54 -14.82 -4.65
N HIS A 116 5.63 -14.08 -5.29
CA HIS A 116 5.96 -13.13 -6.35
C HIS A 116 6.45 -11.77 -5.84
N GLY A 117 6.50 -11.57 -4.51
CA GLY A 117 7.10 -10.40 -3.87
C GLY A 117 6.13 -9.21 -3.69
N PRO A 118 6.63 -8.08 -3.16
CA PRO A 118 5.79 -6.95 -2.77
C PRO A 118 5.06 -6.29 -3.95
N ALA A 119 5.66 -6.30 -5.15
CA ALA A 119 5.03 -5.75 -6.36
C ALA A 119 3.80 -6.55 -6.80
N PHE A 120 3.82 -7.87 -6.64
CA PHE A 120 2.66 -8.70 -6.95
C PHE A 120 1.55 -8.48 -5.92
N LEU A 121 1.89 -8.41 -4.62
CA LEU A 121 0.90 -8.06 -3.59
C LEU A 121 0.26 -6.70 -3.86
N MET A 122 1.07 -5.69 -4.21
CA MET A 122 0.58 -4.37 -4.60
C MET A 122 -0.39 -4.46 -5.78
N HIS A 123 -0.07 -5.27 -6.80
CA HIS A 123 -0.97 -5.51 -7.92
C HIS A 123 -2.31 -6.09 -7.47
N VAL A 124 -2.32 -7.13 -6.61
CA VAL A 124 -3.57 -7.72 -6.10
C VAL A 124 -4.38 -6.71 -5.29
N ILE A 125 -3.73 -5.87 -4.49
CA ILE A 125 -4.40 -4.80 -3.73
C ILE A 125 -5.05 -3.79 -4.66
N LEU A 126 -4.33 -3.31 -5.67
CA LEU A 126 -4.87 -2.33 -6.61
C LEU A 126 -5.98 -2.93 -7.49
N ASP A 127 -5.86 -4.20 -7.87
CA ASP A 127 -6.91 -4.95 -8.57
C ASP A 127 -8.19 -5.03 -7.73
N HIS A 128 -8.06 -5.39 -6.45
CA HIS A 128 -9.18 -5.42 -5.51
C HIS A 128 -9.83 -4.05 -5.28
N VAL A 129 -9.06 -2.96 -5.32
CA VAL A 129 -9.58 -1.59 -5.16
C VAL A 129 -10.28 -1.09 -6.42
N VAL A 130 -9.90 -1.60 -7.59
CA VAL A 130 -10.48 -1.20 -8.89
C VAL A 130 -11.77 -1.96 -9.19
N ASP A 131 -11.88 -3.21 -8.75
CA ASP A 131 -13.06 -4.08 -8.94
C ASP A 131 -14.26 -3.71 -8.04
#